data_AF-A0A3D2Q2I0-F1
#
_entry.id   AF-A0A3D2Q2I0-F1
#
_cell.length_a   1.000
_cell.length_b   1.000
_cell.length_c   1.000
_cell.angle_alpha   90.00
_cell.angle_beta   90.00
_cell.angle_gamma   90.00
#
_symmetry.space_group_name_H-M   'P 1'
#
loop_
_entity.id
_entity.type
_entity.pdbx_description
1 polymer ?
#
loop_
_entity_poly.entity_id
_entity_poly.type
_entity_poly.pdbx_seq_one_letter_code
_entity_poly.pdbx_strand_id
1 'polypeptide(L)'
;MILSYVKNKHVYTLEPEDNTLMVYATSEETVFAARAEIKVKLPDLEVVEIQGEIRRSPFARCQKVVSLLPQTAGLRVGPGIIKLVHGLIGGSKGCPQMANLVMEGIDAVILHFTTEPLKEILKKEG
;
A
#
# COMPACT_ATOMS: atom_id res chain seq x y z
N MET A 1 11.17 -8.30 32.58
CA MET A 1 10.08 -7.70 31.80
C MET A 1 10.21 -8.19 30.37
N ILE A 2 9.26 -8.98 29.88
CA ILE A 2 9.28 -9.47 28.49
C ILE A 2 8.43 -8.51 27.67
N LEU A 3 9.03 -7.84 26.69
CA LEU A 3 8.31 -7.04 25.70
C LEU A 3 7.49 -7.98 24.80
N SER A 4 6.17 -7.85 24.82
CA SER A 4 5.29 -8.46 23.81
C SER A 4 5.12 -7.47 22.67
N TYR A 5 5.56 -7.84 21.47
CA TYR A 5 5.36 -7.05 20.26
C TYR A 5 4.36 -7.77 19.36
N VAL A 6 3.36 -7.02 18.89
CA VAL A 6 2.41 -7.47 17.88
C VAL A 6 2.39 -6.41 16.79
N LYS A 7 2.42 -6.89 15.54
CA LYS A 7 2.23 -6.07 14.37
C LYS A 7 0.99 -6.56 13.64
N ASN A 8 -0.05 -5.75 13.66
CA ASN A 8 -1.27 -6.03 12.91
C ASN A 8 -1.26 -5.21 11.64
N LYS A 9 -1.49 -5.86 10.51
CA LYS A 9 -1.76 -5.18 9.25
C LYS A 9 -3.07 -5.66 8.69
N HIS A 10 -3.80 -4.76 8.07
CA HIS A 10 -5.04 -5.09 7.40
C HIS A 10 -5.06 -4.39 6.05
N VAL A 11 -5.27 -5.17 5.00
CA VAL A 11 -5.34 -4.66 3.63
C VAL A 11 -6.56 -5.27 2.96
N TYR A 12 -7.39 -4.42 2.36
CA TYR A 12 -8.57 -4.86 1.64
C TYR A 12 -8.86 -3.93 0.46
N THR A 13 -9.62 -4.44 -0.49
CA THR A 13 -10.03 -3.72 -1.70
C THR A 13 -11.54 -3.52 -1.72
N LEU A 14 -12.00 -2.43 -2.30
CA LEU A 14 -13.40 -2.14 -2.59
C LEU A 14 -13.50 -1.60 -4.01
N GLU A 15 -14.50 -2.05 -4.76
CA GLU A 15 -14.85 -1.52 -6.07
C GLU A 15 -16.05 -0.58 -5.91
N PRO A 16 -15.84 0.73 -5.66
CA PRO A 16 -16.92 1.68 -5.78
C PRO A 16 -17.44 1.74 -7.23
N GLU A 17 -18.63 2.31 -7.39
CA GLU A 17 -19.09 2.77 -8.71
C GLU A 17 -18.04 3.75 -9.30
N ASP A 18 -17.89 3.83 -10.63
CA ASP A 18 -16.93 4.68 -11.39
C ASP A 18 -15.61 4.04 -11.89
N ASN A 19 -15.54 2.73 -12.16
CA ASN A 19 -14.34 2.09 -12.72
C ASN A 19 -13.06 2.39 -11.92
N THR A 20 -13.18 2.43 -10.59
CA THR A 20 -12.03 2.60 -9.70
C THR A 20 -11.97 1.47 -8.69
N LEU A 21 -10.74 1.13 -8.30
CA LEU A 21 -10.45 0.22 -7.21
C LEU A 21 -9.88 1.03 -6.06
N MET A 22 -10.53 0.95 -4.91
CA MET A 22 -10.07 1.54 -3.67
C MET A 22 -9.34 0.48 -2.85
N VAL A 23 -8.17 0.83 -2.32
CA VAL A 23 -7.43 -0.03 -1.40
C VAL A 23 -7.22 0.70 -0.09
N TYR A 24 -7.49 0.00 1.00
CA TYR A 24 -7.27 0.49 2.36
C TYR A 24 -6.25 -0.40 3.04
N ALA A 25 -5.13 0.19 3.43
CA ALA A 25 -4.04 -0.51 4.11
C ALA A 25 -3.78 0.15 5.46
N THR A 26 -3.75 -0.64 6.54
CA THR A 26 -3.41 -0.17 7.88
C THR A 26 -2.29 -1.01 8.48
N SER A 27 -1.48 -0.38 9.32
CA SER A 27 -0.48 -1.04 10.16
C SER A 27 -0.56 -0.47 11.56
N GLU A 28 -0.73 -1.32 12.56
CA GLU A 28 -0.75 -0.97 13.98
C GLU A 28 0.31 -1.81 14.72
N GLU A 29 1.26 -1.12 15.32
CA GLU A 29 2.38 -1.67 16.08
C GLU A 29 2.64 -0.78 17.31
N THR A 30 3.39 -1.27 18.30
CA THR A 30 3.74 -0.49 19.50
C THR A 30 4.42 0.85 19.17
N VAL A 31 5.32 0.88 18.19
CA VAL A 31 6.12 2.08 17.85
C VAL A 31 5.72 2.73 16.54
N PHE A 32 4.94 2.06 15.69
CA PHE A 32 4.53 2.58 14.39
C PHE A 32 3.06 2.29 14.12
N ALA A 33 2.31 3.31 13.74
CA ALA A 33 0.91 3.18 13.38
C ALA A 33 0.60 4.10 12.20
N ALA A 34 0.07 3.55 11.12
CA ALA A 34 -0.20 4.28 9.89
C ALA A 34 -1.35 3.68 9.09
N ARG A 35 -1.94 4.51 8.22
CA ARG A 35 -2.87 4.07 7.17
C ARG A 35 -2.48 4.67 5.82
N ALA A 36 -2.82 3.95 4.76
CA ALA A 36 -2.75 4.41 3.39
C ALA A 36 -4.06 4.04 2.67
N GLU A 37 -4.55 4.97 1.86
CA GLU A 37 -5.73 4.83 1.02
C GLU A 37 -5.27 5.06 -0.41
N ILE A 38 -5.42 4.06 -1.28
CA ILE A 38 -4.92 4.07 -2.66
C ILE A 38 -6.12 3.98 -3.58
N LYS A 39 -6.26 4.96 -4.47
CA LYS A 39 -7.28 4.94 -5.52
C LYS A 39 -6.62 4.60 -6.85
N VAL A 40 -7.09 3.55 -7.50
CA VAL A 40 -6.59 3.07 -8.80
C VAL A 40 -7.70 3.16 -9.84
N LYS A 41 -7.39 3.69 -11.02
CA LYS A 41 -8.30 3.74 -12.17
C LYS A 41 -8.18 2.48 -13.01
N LEU A 42 -9.32 1.92 -13.37
CA LEU A 42 -9.43 0.75 -14.25
C LEU A 42 -9.77 1.19 -15.69
N PRO A 43 -9.34 0.43 -16.72
CA PRO A 43 -8.56 -0.82 -16.64
C PRO A 43 -7.04 -0.60 -16.60
N ASP A 44 -6.56 0.64 -16.71
CA ASP A 44 -5.14 0.96 -16.93
C ASP A 44 -4.23 0.74 -15.70
N LEU A 45 -4.84 0.46 -14.54
CA LEU A 45 -4.19 0.31 -13.25
C LEU A 45 -3.34 1.54 -12.86
N GLU A 46 -3.82 2.72 -13.21
CA GLU A 46 -3.18 3.99 -12.88
C GLU A 46 -3.57 4.43 -11.46
N VAL A 47 -2.58 4.71 -10.61
CA VAL A 47 -2.76 5.31 -9.30
C VAL A 47 -3.23 6.75 -9.49
N VAL A 48 -4.50 7.01 -9.15
CA VAL A 48 -5.10 8.34 -9.20
C VAL A 48 -4.65 9.15 -8.00
N GLU A 49 -4.64 8.52 -6.83
CA GLU A 49 -4.36 9.18 -5.57
C GLU A 49 -3.84 8.18 -4.54
N ILE A 50 -2.90 8.63 -3.73
CA ILE A 50 -2.56 7.99 -2.46
C ILE A 50 -2.70 9.02 -1.35
N GLN A 51 -3.56 8.73 -0.39
CA GLN A 51 -3.67 9.45 0.87
C GLN A 51 -3.16 8.57 2.01
N GLY A 52 -2.81 9.17 3.13
CA GLY A 52 -2.36 8.41 4.28
C GLY A 52 -2.12 9.27 5.49
N GLU A 53 -1.85 8.59 6.60
CA GLU A 53 -1.62 9.21 7.89
C GLU A 53 -0.64 8.34 8.67
N ILE A 54 0.27 8.97 9.41
CA ILE A 54 1.14 8.29 10.38
C ILE A 54 0.75 8.79 11.77
N ARG A 55 0.01 7.96 12.51
CA ARG A 55 -0.43 8.28 13.87
C ARG A 55 0.70 8.13 14.88
N ARG A 56 1.62 7.20 14.65
CA ARG A 56 2.75 6.92 15.52
C ARG A 56 3.99 6.58 14.70
N SER A 57 5.12 7.19 15.06
CA SER A 57 6.44 6.82 14.52
C SER A 57 7.54 7.33 15.45
N PRO A 58 8.62 6.57 15.67
CA PRO A 58 9.76 7.06 16.44
C PRO A 58 10.63 8.05 15.63
N PHE A 59 10.37 8.21 14.32
CA PHE A 59 11.18 9.02 13.43
C PHE A 59 10.38 10.21 12.89
N ALA A 60 10.76 11.43 13.26
CA ALA A 60 10.11 12.65 12.77
C ALA A 60 10.14 12.79 11.23
N ARG A 61 11.15 12.22 10.55
CA ARG A 61 11.21 12.19 9.08
C ARG A 61 10.03 11.42 8.46
N CYS A 62 9.50 10.42 9.15
CA CYS A 62 8.37 9.65 8.63
C CYS A 62 7.13 10.51 8.47
N GLN A 63 6.87 11.41 9.42
CA GLN A 63 5.71 12.32 9.36
C GLN A 63 5.74 13.22 8.12
N LYS A 64 6.94 13.64 7.69
CA LYS A 64 7.11 14.48 6.49
C LYS A 64 6.81 13.74 5.18
N VAL A 65 6.77 12.41 5.20
CA VAL A 65 6.50 11.63 4.00
C VAL A 65 5.02 11.69 3.59
N VAL A 66 4.11 11.97 4.53
CA VAL A 66 2.67 11.99 4.26
C VAL A 66 2.34 13.04 3.20
N SER A 67 3.02 14.20 3.21
CA SER A 67 2.87 15.23 2.19
C SER A 67 3.47 14.87 0.82
N LEU A 68 4.25 13.78 0.72
CA LEU A 68 4.81 13.29 -0.54
C LEU A 68 3.89 12.26 -1.21
N LEU A 69 2.92 11.69 -0.50
CA LEU A 69 2.00 10.67 -1.05
C LEU A 69 1.27 11.14 -2.31
N PRO A 70 0.78 12.39 -2.43
CA PRO A 70 0.14 12.85 -3.66
C PRO A 70 1.04 12.81 -4.91
N GLN A 71 2.37 12.80 -4.74
CA GLN A 71 3.32 12.71 -5.87
C GLN A 71 3.35 11.34 -6.54
N THR A 72 2.66 10.34 -5.99
CA THR A 72 2.50 9.02 -6.62
C THR A 72 1.34 8.97 -7.62
N ALA A 73 0.60 10.05 -7.80
CA ALA A 73 -0.44 10.13 -8.83
C ALA A 73 0.19 9.94 -10.23
N GLY A 74 -0.49 9.19 -11.10
CA GLY A 74 -0.03 8.84 -12.44
C GLY A 74 0.93 7.65 -12.50
N LEU A 75 1.34 7.07 -11.35
CA LEU A 75 2.09 5.82 -11.35
C LEU A 75 1.19 4.67 -11.81
N ARG A 76 1.71 3.79 -12.66
CA ARG A 76 0.99 2.57 -13.08
C ARG A 76 1.41 1.38 -12.21
N VAL A 77 0.43 0.60 -11.73
CA VAL A 77 0.69 -0.68 -11.07
C VAL A 77 1.25 -1.65 -12.11
N GLY A 78 2.54 -1.94 -12.01
CA GLY A 78 3.26 -2.73 -12.99
C GLY A 78 4.77 -2.65 -12.82
N PRO A 79 5.56 -3.01 -13.87
CA PRO A 79 7.01 -3.01 -13.80
C PRO A 79 7.58 -1.67 -13.34
N GLY A 80 8.49 -1.71 -12.37
CA GLY A 80 9.18 -0.52 -11.86
C GLY A 80 8.48 0.21 -10.72
N ILE A 81 7.24 -0.12 -10.37
CA ILE A 81 6.51 0.55 -9.29
C ILE A 81 7.23 0.49 -7.94
N ILE A 82 7.88 -0.65 -7.64
CA ILE A 82 8.70 -0.83 -6.44
C ILE A 82 9.77 0.26 -6.33
N LYS A 83 10.55 0.46 -7.41
CA LYS A 83 11.62 1.46 -7.43
C LYS A 83 11.08 2.88 -7.29
N LEU A 84 9.93 3.17 -7.90
CA LEU A 84 9.28 4.47 -7.86
C LEU A 84 8.75 4.79 -6.46
N VAL A 85 7.98 3.88 -5.85
CA VAL A 85 7.44 4.02 -4.49
C VAL A 85 8.56 4.13 -3.46
N HIS A 86 9.58 3.26 -3.53
CA HIS A 86 10.72 3.35 -2.62
C HIS A 86 11.56 4.61 -2.87
N GLY A 87 11.66 5.12 -4.10
CA GLY A 87 12.36 6.36 -4.40
C GLY A 87 11.65 7.59 -3.82
N LEU A 88 10.33 7.67 -3.97
CA LEU A 88 9.51 8.81 -3.54
C LEU A 88 9.22 8.80 -2.03
N ILE A 89 8.82 7.63 -1.50
CA ILE A 89 8.35 7.48 -0.12
C ILE A 89 9.41 6.83 0.76
N GLY A 90 10.13 5.83 0.26
CA GLY A 90 11.04 4.99 1.04
C GLY A 90 12.50 5.45 1.12
N GLY A 91 12.87 6.53 0.41
CA GLY A 91 14.27 6.90 0.18
C GLY A 91 15.04 7.29 1.45
N SER A 92 16.30 7.71 1.29
CA SER A 92 17.20 8.04 2.42
C SER A 92 16.65 9.08 3.40
N LYS A 93 15.73 9.94 2.94
CA LYS A 93 15.03 10.94 3.76
C LYS A 93 13.54 10.63 3.99
N GLY A 94 13.06 9.48 3.51
CA GLY A 94 11.67 9.06 3.55
C GLY A 94 11.31 8.17 4.74
N CYS A 95 10.21 7.44 4.60
CA CYS A 95 9.71 6.46 5.56
C CYS A 95 9.57 5.08 4.91
N PRO A 96 10.55 4.17 5.12
CA PRO A 96 10.47 2.80 4.59
C PRO A 96 9.20 2.05 5.03
N GLN A 97 8.73 2.27 6.26
CA GLN A 97 7.51 1.62 6.76
C GLN A 97 6.25 2.08 6.02
N MET A 98 6.14 3.36 5.66
CA MET A 98 5.03 3.85 4.84
C MET A 98 5.15 3.36 3.40
N ALA A 99 6.36 3.33 2.83
CA ALA A 99 6.57 2.79 1.49
C ALA A 99 6.14 1.31 1.41
N ASN A 100 6.50 0.50 2.41
CA ASN A 100 6.07 -0.89 2.50
C ASN A 100 4.55 -1.02 2.63
N LEU A 101 3.89 -0.18 3.44
CA LEU A 101 2.43 -0.20 3.58
C LEU A 101 1.73 0.13 2.26
N VAL A 102 2.26 1.11 1.51
CA VAL A 102 1.78 1.44 0.15
C VAL A 102 2.01 0.27 -0.81
N MET A 103 3.17 -0.37 -0.75
CA MET A 103 3.46 -1.55 -1.56
C MET A 103 2.50 -2.71 -1.28
N GLU A 104 2.15 -2.95 -0.01
CA GLU A 104 1.18 -3.99 0.35
C GLU A 104 -0.22 -3.66 -0.16
N GLY A 105 -0.59 -2.38 -0.22
CA GLY A 105 -1.80 -1.93 -0.90
C GLY A 105 -1.73 -2.17 -2.41
N ILE A 106 -0.59 -1.94 -3.05
CA ILE A 106 -0.37 -2.25 -4.47
C ILE A 106 -0.44 -3.76 -4.72
N ASP A 107 0.12 -4.58 -3.83
CA ASP A 107 0.01 -6.04 -3.91
C ASP A 107 -1.44 -6.50 -3.84
N ALA A 108 -2.27 -5.84 -3.02
CA ALA A 108 -3.71 -6.11 -2.97
C ALA A 108 -4.44 -5.75 -4.28
N VAL A 109 -4.00 -4.73 -5.03
CA VAL A 109 -4.52 -4.45 -6.38
C VAL A 109 -4.23 -5.62 -7.31
N ILE A 110 -3.00 -6.14 -7.28
CA ILE A 110 -2.61 -7.28 -8.12
C ILE A 110 -3.43 -8.52 -7.74
N LEU A 111 -3.48 -8.84 -6.45
CA LEU A 111 -4.20 -9.99 -5.92
C LEU A 111 -5.69 -9.93 -6.18
N HIS A 112 -6.30 -8.74 -6.22
CA HIS A 112 -7.70 -8.57 -6.54
C HIS A 112 -8.03 -9.18 -7.93
N PHE A 113 -7.15 -8.99 -8.92
CA PHE A 113 -7.37 -9.53 -10.28
C PHE A 113 -6.78 -10.93 -10.50
N THR A 114 -5.82 -11.37 -9.67
CA THR A 114 -5.12 -12.65 -9.90
C THR A 114 -5.58 -13.78 -8.98
N THR A 115 -6.18 -13.49 -7.82
CA THR A 115 -6.46 -14.51 -6.80
C THR A 115 -7.42 -15.59 -7.29
N GLU A 116 -8.52 -15.21 -7.94
CA GLU A 116 -9.51 -16.20 -8.40
C GLU A 116 -8.97 -17.05 -9.56
N PRO A 117 -8.36 -16.48 -10.63
CA PRO A 117 -7.68 -17.27 -11.65
C PRO A 117 -6.62 -18.23 -11.07
N LEU A 118 -5.83 -17.80 -10.08
CA LEU A 118 -4.82 -18.65 -9.44
C LEU A 118 -5.44 -19.83 -8.68
N LYS A 119 -6.54 -19.61 -7.94
CA LYS A 119 -7.26 -20.71 -7.28
C LYS A 119 -7.81 -21.72 -8.28
N GLU A 120 -8.30 -21.27 -9.43
CA GLU A 120 -8.79 -22.16 -10.48
C GLU A 120 -7.68 -23.03 -11.07
N ILE A 121 -6.49 -22.47 -11.29
CA ILE A 121 -5.31 -23.22 -11.76
C ILE A 121 -4.91 -24.28 -10.73
N LEU A 122 -4.78 -23.89 -9.46
CA LEU A 122 -4.38 -24.80 -8.38
C LEU A 122 -5.39 -25.95 -8.16
N LYS A 123 -6.69 -25.70 -8.34
CA LYS A 123 -7.72 -26.75 -8.28
C LYS A 123 -7.65 -27.77 -9.42
N LYS A 124 -7.04 -27.42 -10.57
CA LYS A 124 -6.89 -28.32 -11.71
C LYS A 124 -5.65 -29.22 -11.62
N GLU A 125 -4.71 -28.87 -10.75
CA GLU A 125 -3.44 -29.60 -10.56
C GLU A 125 -3.48 -30.60 -9.38
N GLY A 126 -4.52 -30.55 -8.54
CA GLY A 126 -4.78 -31.51 -7.45
C GLY A 126 -5.88 -32.50 -7.77
#